data_AF-D2V4D5-F1
#
_entry.id   AF-D2V4D5-F1
#
_cell.length_a   1.000
_cell.length_b   1.000
_cell.length_c   1.000
_cell.angle_alpha   90.00
_cell.angle_beta   90.00
_cell.angle_gamma   90.00
#
_symmetry.space_group_name_H-M   'P 1'
#
loop_
_entity.id
_entity.type
_entity.pdbx_description
1 polymer ?
#
loop_
_entity_poly.entity_id
_entity_poly.type
_entity_poly.pdbx_seq_one_letter_code
_entity_poly.pdbx_strand_id
1 'polypeptide(L)'
;MKLFGLVVILLIVFSQLTNGLDYVSISDYGAIADGITDNTAFISKAISDAKAKNLTRVYVPPSSKPYLHNNLIILDGILLYGDGYLSWLHGSNTEASPIKLIGNNSGVKNLRLTSIDQNRRSVPWATTVWCYFATNFLVDNIWAEPMDGKGYTYNTTLVHGVGGIFIYGCENGTVSNNNLNYTYADSIHNTHTTKSVQIFNNMIENSGDDGIASVSYNGNEINRNLVIFKNYVKGNRWGRGITNIGGDQIIIEDNTVEAGTAAAIWLAAEYYYNTLSPSNTIVRRNKVIRAGSADGKCYGPNTIPSMGINNSNFPFKANNIQFVDNVVMDSCLDGIVIGGTDVKNVAIAGNTFINQRAGAFFTTSNSSQIFFLNNRVENSSINSIVTINYQDTLIIDGNTLVNAITNMQGRTQVVYIIKAGRVQFTNNRYSQYVPTGSNTIIQLGSADSVVNDDSDSKLSTKVPSNVASFAIPTIQDLEFNFTTNGNVVTVTESQILSKLSLDSSLFSLLVGFSGVGGKVDTSFDRKTMTFSFSNDLKSGTFKYSVQSVLESSAQTANIRVNRIAIPIVAESSKPKPKPSSSYINKAVSDGSTICFAHQLIVIVLSFMLVLLF
;
A
#
# COMPACT_ATOMS: atom_id res chain seq x y z
N MET A 1 -1.33 -30.17 -62.15
CA MET A 1 -1.15 -28.70 -62.10
C MET A 1 -2.11 -27.98 -61.15
N LYS A 2 -3.43 -28.22 -61.17
CA LYS A 2 -4.39 -27.49 -60.29
C LYS A 2 -4.17 -27.69 -58.78
N LEU A 3 -3.77 -28.89 -58.36
CA LEU A 3 -3.45 -29.19 -56.95
C LEU A 3 -2.17 -28.46 -56.47
N PHE A 4 -1.17 -28.34 -57.34
CA PHE A 4 0.07 -27.63 -57.04
C PHE A 4 -0.17 -26.13 -56.85
N GLY A 5 -1.03 -25.52 -57.68
CA GLY A 5 -1.44 -24.13 -57.52
C GLY A 5 -2.19 -23.87 -56.20
N LEU A 6 -3.05 -24.79 -55.77
CA LEU A 6 -3.78 -24.67 -54.50
C LEU A 6 -2.84 -24.74 -53.29
N VAL A 7 -1.87 -25.66 -53.30
CA VAL A 7 -0.85 -25.79 -52.24
C VAL A 7 0.04 -24.54 -52.17
N VAL A 8 0.44 -23.97 -53.30
CA VAL A 8 1.22 -22.73 -53.35
C VAL A 8 0.43 -21.54 -52.82
N ILE A 9 -0.86 -21.41 -53.16
CA ILE A 9 -1.73 -20.35 -52.63
C ILE A 9 -1.92 -20.51 -51.11
N LEU A 10 -2.13 -21.74 -50.62
CA LEU A 10 -2.25 -21.99 -49.19
C LEU A 10 -0.97 -21.63 -48.43
N LEU A 11 0.20 -21.98 -48.97
CA LEU A 11 1.50 -21.62 -48.41
C LEU A 11 1.74 -20.10 -48.40
N ILE A 12 1.30 -19.38 -49.43
CA ILE A 12 1.39 -17.92 -49.49
C ILE A 12 0.45 -17.26 -48.48
N VAL A 13 -0.80 -17.74 -48.36
CA VAL A 13 -1.76 -17.22 -47.39
C VAL A 13 -1.31 -17.50 -45.96
N PHE A 14 -0.76 -18.69 -45.69
CA PHE A 14 -0.20 -19.02 -44.38
C PHE A 14 1.03 -18.16 -44.05
N SER A 15 1.91 -17.92 -45.03
CA SER A 15 3.05 -17.00 -44.90
C SER A 15 2.60 -15.55 -44.64
N GLN A 16 1.52 -15.08 -45.27
CA GLN A 16 1.03 -13.72 -45.03
C GLN A 16 0.29 -13.56 -43.70
N LEU A 17 -0.32 -14.61 -43.17
CA LEU A 17 -0.93 -14.62 -41.83
C LEU A 17 0.13 -14.67 -40.72
N THR A 18 1.28 -15.34 -40.93
CA THR A 18 2.38 -15.36 -39.95
C THR A 18 3.30 -14.15 -40.04
N ASN A 19 3.39 -13.48 -41.19
CA ASN A 19 4.14 -12.23 -41.38
C ASN A 19 3.48 -10.99 -40.72
N GLY A 20 2.33 -11.15 -40.06
CA GLY A 20 1.62 -10.10 -39.31
C GLY A 20 1.68 -10.24 -37.80
N LEU A 21 2.31 -11.28 -37.26
CA LEU A 21 2.39 -11.49 -35.82
C LEU A 21 3.61 -10.77 -35.25
N ASP A 22 3.38 -9.89 -34.28
CA ASP A 22 4.41 -9.14 -33.56
C ASP A 22 5.02 -9.97 -32.40
N TYR A 23 5.22 -11.28 -32.63
CA TYR A 23 5.83 -12.22 -31.69
C TYR A 23 6.40 -13.46 -32.39
N VAL A 24 7.20 -14.24 -31.66
CA VAL A 24 7.58 -15.63 -32.04
C VAL A 24 7.15 -16.61 -30.95
N SER A 25 6.76 -17.84 -31.30
CA SER A 25 6.39 -18.85 -30.31
C SER A 25 7.56 -19.76 -29.97
N ILE A 26 7.70 -20.17 -28.70
CA ILE A 26 8.73 -21.14 -28.29
C ILE A 26 8.56 -22.52 -28.96
N SER A 27 7.33 -22.89 -29.37
CA SER A 27 7.08 -24.18 -30.05
C SER A 27 7.68 -24.21 -31.46
N ASP A 28 7.78 -23.06 -32.13
CA ASP A 28 8.39 -22.96 -33.46
C ASP A 28 9.90 -23.25 -33.42
N TYR A 29 10.49 -23.20 -32.22
CA TYR A 29 11.89 -23.52 -31.97
C TYR A 29 12.10 -24.93 -31.43
N GLY A 30 11.04 -25.73 -31.29
CA GLY A 30 11.10 -27.10 -30.80
C GLY A 30 10.87 -27.27 -29.30
N ALA A 31 10.35 -26.25 -28.61
CA ALA A 31 9.96 -26.42 -27.21
C ALA A 31 8.78 -27.42 -27.08
N ILE A 32 8.90 -28.38 -26.18
CA ILE A 32 7.94 -29.44 -25.91
C ILE A 32 7.50 -29.37 -24.45
N ALA A 33 6.19 -29.23 -24.22
CA ALA A 33 5.60 -29.26 -22.89
C ALA A 33 5.18 -30.69 -22.52
N ASP A 34 6.17 -31.54 -22.23
CA ASP A 34 5.97 -32.92 -21.77
C ASP A 34 6.27 -33.12 -20.27
N GLY A 35 6.71 -32.05 -19.60
CA GLY A 35 7.16 -32.06 -18.21
C GLY A 35 8.47 -32.83 -17.98
N ILE A 36 9.27 -33.08 -19.03
CA ILE A 36 10.52 -33.85 -18.97
C ILE A 36 11.63 -33.18 -19.79
N THR A 37 11.30 -32.70 -20.99
CA THR A 37 12.22 -32.03 -21.91
C THR A 37 12.68 -30.69 -21.33
N ASP A 38 13.99 -30.49 -21.26
CA ASP A 38 14.59 -29.19 -20.96
C ASP A 38 14.46 -28.25 -22.16
N ASN A 39 13.65 -27.21 -22.01
CA ASN A 39 13.32 -26.24 -23.05
C ASN A 39 14.21 -25.00 -23.04
N THR A 40 15.20 -24.93 -22.15
CA THR A 40 16.06 -23.74 -21.96
C THR A 40 16.65 -23.23 -23.28
N ALA A 41 17.22 -24.13 -24.09
CA ALA A 41 17.86 -23.77 -25.36
C ALA A 41 16.84 -23.30 -26.40
N PHE A 42 15.65 -23.92 -26.45
CA PHE A 42 14.59 -23.54 -27.39
C PHE A 42 13.99 -22.18 -27.06
N ILE A 43 13.77 -21.91 -25.78
CA ILE A 43 13.30 -20.60 -25.28
C ILE A 43 14.33 -19.51 -25.59
N SER A 44 15.61 -19.77 -25.29
CA SER A 44 16.71 -18.83 -25.57
C SER A 44 16.84 -18.52 -27.06
N LYS A 45 16.63 -19.53 -27.92
CA LYS A 45 16.63 -19.36 -29.38
C LYS A 45 15.46 -18.52 -29.86
N ALA A 46 14.26 -18.73 -29.31
CA ALA A 46 13.09 -17.91 -29.59
C ALA A 46 13.32 -16.44 -29.22
N ILE A 47 13.86 -16.17 -28.02
CA ILE A 47 14.22 -14.82 -27.57
C ILE A 47 15.24 -14.17 -28.52
N SER A 48 16.29 -14.89 -28.90
CA SER A 48 17.33 -14.38 -29.80
C SER A 48 16.77 -14.04 -31.19
N ASP A 49 15.91 -14.88 -31.73
CA ASP A 49 15.27 -14.64 -33.04
C ASP A 49 14.27 -13.48 -33.00
N ALA A 50 13.49 -13.35 -31.92
CA ALA A 50 12.62 -12.19 -31.71
C ALA A 50 13.42 -10.89 -31.79
N LYS A 51 14.56 -10.81 -31.08
CA LYS A 51 15.47 -9.66 -31.12
C LYS A 51 16.03 -9.43 -32.53
N ALA A 52 16.47 -10.48 -33.22
CA ALA A 52 16.99 -10.37 -34.58
C ALA A 52 15.94 -9.86 -35.59
N LYS A 53 14.66 -10.12 -35.33
CA LYS A 53 13.51 -9.64 -36.13
C LYS A 53 12.94 -8.30 -35.65
N ASN A 54 13.55 -7.64 -34.65
CA ASN A 54 13.05 -6.43 -34.00
C ASN A 54 11.63 -6.61 -33.40
N LEU A 55 11.32 -7.82 -32.95
CA LEU A 55 10.11 -8.13 -32.21
C LEU A 55 10.38 -7.98 -30.71
N THR A 56 9.37 -7.54 -29.97
CA THR A 56 9.48 -7.30 -28.52
C THR A 56 8.83 -8.38 -27.67
N ARG A 57 8.30 -9.45 -28.29
CA ARG A 57 7.46 -10.44 -27.59
C ARG A 57 7.78 -11.87 -27.98
N VAL A 58 7.77 -12.75 -27.00
CA VAL A 58 7.91 -14.21 -27.14
C VAL A 58 6.71 -14.88 -26.48
N TYR A 59 6.08 -15.81 -27.20
CA TYR A 59 4.85 -16.47 -26.77
C TYR A 59 5.11 -17.89 -26.25
N VAL A 60 4.50 -18.21 -25.10
CA VAL A 60 4.47 -19.52 -24.46
C VAL A 60 3.06 -20.12 -24.65
N PRO A 61 2.89 -21.13 -25.52
CA PRO A 61 1.59 -21.75 -25.73
C PRO A 61 1.02 -22.40 -24.46
N PRO A 62 -0.32 -22.52 -24.33
CA PRO A 62 -0.93 -23.26 -23.25
C PRO A 62 -0.68 -24.76 -23.39
N SER A 63 -0.49 -25.45 -22.27
CA SER A 63 -0.29 -26.90 -22.22
C SER A 63 -0.88 -27.53 -20.95
N SER A 64 -1.17 -28.83 -21.00
CA SER A 64 -1.56 -29.64 -19.84
C SER A 64 -0.38 -30.05 -18.96
N LYS A 65 0.85 -29.86 -19.44
CA LYS A 65 2.11 -30.15 -18.73
C LYS A 65 3.05 -28.95 -18.85
N PRO A 66 4.05 -28.81 -17.96
CA PRO A 66 4.96 -27.66 -18.02
C PRO A 66 5.97 -27.78 -19.15
N TYR A 67 6.44 -26.63 -19.64
CA TYR A 67 7.73 -26.51 -20.30
C TYR A 67 8.81 -26.41 -19.20
N LEU A 68 9.63 -27.46 -19.04
CA LEU A 68 10.74 -27.39 -18.08
C LEU A 68 11.85 -26.49 -18.61
N HIS A 69 12.53 -25.79 -17.72
CA HIS A 69 13.82 -25.18 -17.99
C HIS A 69 14.76 -25.40 -16.80
N ASN A 70 16.03 -25.67 -17.07
CA ASN A 70 17.04 -25.94 -16.04
C ASN A 70 18.07 -24.81 -15.87
N ASN A 71 17.89 -23.69 -16.58
CA ASN A 71 18.75 -22.52 -16.49
C ASN A 71 17.93 -21.23 -16.53
N LEU A 72 18.60 -20.11 -16.25
CA LEU A 72 18.02 -18.77 -16.30
C LEU A 72 17.46 -18.48 -17.69
N ILE A 73 16.22 -18.02 -17.73
CA ILE A 73 15.64 -17.40 -18.93
C ILE A 73 15.90 -15.89 -18.81
N ILE A 74 16.77 -15.35 -19.66
CA ILE A 74 17.15 -13.93 -19.62
C ILE A 74 16.33 -13.15 -20.64
N LEU A 75 15.58 -12.16 -20.16
CA LEU A 75 14.80 -11.24 -20.98
C LEU A 75 15.46 -9.85 -20.97
N ASP A 76 15.83 -9.38 -22.16
CA ASP A 76 16.45 -8.07 -22.40
C ASP A 76 15.75 -7.36 -23.55
N GLY A 77 14.84 -6.45 -23.22
CA GLY A 77 13.94 -5.78 -24.15
C GLY A 77 12.81 -6.66 -24.68
N ILE A 78 12.50 -7.75 -23.97
CA ILE A 78 11.53 -8.76 -24.40
C ILE A 78 10.46 -8.97 -23.32
N LEU A 79 9.21 -9.00 -23.76
CA LEU A 79 8.07 -9.49 -23.00
C LEU A 79 7.83 -10.97 -23.32
N LEU A 80 8.04 -11.84 -22.34
CA LEU A 80 7.61 -13.24 -22.42
C LEU A 80 6.15 -13.33 -21.97
N TYR A 81 5.26 -13.84 -22.81
CA TYR A 81 3.83 -13.88 -22.49
C TYR A 81 3.14 -15.19 -22.87
N GLY A 82 1.97 -15.44 -22.30
CA GLY A 82 1.13 -16.58 -22.62
C GLY A 82 -0.37 -16.27 -22.56
N ASP A 83 -1.17 -17.33 -22.48
CA ASP A 83 -2.63 -17.29 -22.40
C ASP A 83 -3.17 -17.42 -20.97
N GLY A 84 -2.28 -17.26 -19.97
CA GLY A 84 -2.62 -17.32 -18.55
C GLY A 84 -2.11 -18.59 -17.89
N TYR A 85 -2.91 -19.16 -16.99
CA TYR A 85 -2.49 -20.25 -16.11
C TYR A 85 -1.97 -21.50 -16.82
N LEU A 86 -2.45 -21.81 -18.04
CA LEU A 86 -2.01 -22.97 -18.81
C LEU A 86 -0.70 -22.74 -19.57
N SER A 87 -0.25 -21.50 -19.73
CA SER A 87 1.08 -21.18 -20.27
C SER A 87 2.09 -21.34 -19.14
N TRP A 88 2.55 -22.57 -18.96
CA TRP A 88 3.22 -23.02 -17.75
C TRP A 88 4.71 -23.28 -17.96
N LEU A 89 5.54 -22.46 -17.31
CA LEU A 89 6.99 -22.65 -17.21
C LEU A 89 7.36 -23.23 -15.84
N HIS A 90 8.31 -24.17 -15.84
CA HIS A 90 8.76 -24.84 -14.63
C HIS A 90 10.29 -24.88 -14.53
N GLY A 91 10.82 -24.21 -13.52
CA GLY A 91 12.24 -24.26 -13.17
C GLY A 91 12.60 -25.59 -12.52
N SER A 92 13.35 -26.43 -13.24
CA SER A 92 13.77 -27.77 -12.80
C SER A 92 15.17 -27.81 -12.19
N ASN A 93 15.77 -26.65 -11.93
CA ASN A 93 17.09 -26.51 -11.33
C ASN A 93 17.07 -25.40 -10.28
N THR A 94 17.25 -25.77 -9.02
CA THR A 94 17.26 -24.84 -7.90
C THR A 94 18.28 -23.71 -8.10
N GLU A 95 19.43 -23.96 -8.72
CA GLU A 95 20.46 -22.93 -8.91
C GLU A 95 20.18 -21.95 -10.05
N ALA A 96 19.14 -22.18 -10.87
CA ALA A 96 18.88 -21.38 -12.06
C ALA A 96 17.42 -21.46 -12.53
N SER A 97 16.46 -21.31 -11.61
CA SER A 97 15.01 -21.35 -11.90
C SER A 97 14.30 -20.04 -12.28
N PRO A 98 14.87 -18.82 -12.13
CA PRO A 98 14.12 -17.61 -12.45
C PRO A 98 14.08 -17.26 -13.93
N ILE A 99 13.07 -16.47 -14.26
CA ILE A 99 13.09 -15.56 -15.40
C ILE A 99 13.74 -14.26 -14.94
N LYS A 100 14.88 -13.91 -15.53
CA LYS A 100 15.64 -12.71 -15.22
C LYS A 100 15.29 -11.57 -16.18
N LEU A 101 14.83 -10.45 -15.65
CA LEU A 101 14.56 -9.22 -16.40
C LEU A 101 15.76 -8.28 -16.30
N ILE A 102 16.31 -7.87 -17.43
CA ILE A 102 17.36 -6.86 -17.55
C ILE A 102 17.03 -5.85 -18.64
N GLY A 103 17.77 -4.75 -18.70
CA GLY A 103 17.60 -3.76 -19.78
C GLY A 103 16.26 -3.02 -19.70
N ASN A 104 15.83 -2.45 -20.82
CA ASN A 104 14.63 -1.61 -20.89
C ASN A 104 13.45 -2.36 -21.50
N ASN A 105 12.24 -2.24 -20.93
CA ASN A 105 11.00 -2.87 -21.43
C ASN A 105 11.00 -4.41 -21.41
N SER A 106 11.74 -5.04 -20.49
CA SER A 106 11.64 -6.48 -20.26
C SER A 106 10.45 -6.84 -19.37
N GLY A 107 9.83 -7.99 -19.61
CA GLY A 107 8.73 -8.38 -18.74
C GLY A 107 8.23 -9.81 -18.91
N VAL A 108 7.32 -10.18 -18.01
CA VAL A 108 6.57 -11.44 -18.05
C VAL A 108 5.09 -11.14 -17.89
N LYS A 109 4.24 -11.85 -18.64
CA LYS A 109 2.79 -11.63 -18.58
C LYS A 109 1.95 -12.88 -18.86
N ASN A 110 0.87 -13.09 -18.11
CA ASN A 110 -0.10 -14.18 -18.37
C ASN A 110 0.56 -15.57 -18.38
N LEU A 111 1.33 -15.89 -17.34
CA LEU A 111 2.07 -17.15 -17.23
C LEU A 111 1.86 -17.79 -15.86
N ARG A 112 1.91 -19.12 -15.81
CA ARG A 112 2.14 -19.85 -14.56
C ARG A 112 3.62 -20.19 -14.45
N LEU A 113 4.23 -19.79 -13.34
CA LEU A 113 5.64 -20.00 -13.03
C LEU A 113 5.76 -20.85 -11.77
N THR A 114 6.51 -21.95 -11.88
CA THR A 114 6.73 -22.86 -10.75
C THR A 114 8.19 -23.29 -10.70
N SER A 115 8.64 -23.81 -9.56
CA SER A 115 10.00 -24.35 -9.41
C SER A 115 10.02 -25.57 -8.50
N ILE A 116 11.07 -26.39 -8.63
CA ILE A 116 11.31 -27.56 -7.78
C ILE A 116 11.84 -27.22 -6.38
N ASP A 117 12.27 -25.99 -6.14
CA ASP A 117 12.79 -25.61 -4.83
C ASP A 117 11.75 -25.83 -3.71
N GLN A 118 12.20 -26.41 -2.59
CA GLN A 118 11.36 -26.74 -1.43
C GLN A 118 11.84 -26.06 -0.15
N ASN A 119 12.81 -25.15 -0.25
CA ASN A 119 13.45 -24.51 0.89
C ASN A 119 13.62 -23.01 0.65
N ARG A 120 13.57 -22.23 1.72
CA ARG A 120 13.98 -20.82 1.70
C ARG A 120 15.47 -20.73 1.36
N ARG A 121 15.84 -19.81 0.47
CA ARG A 121 17.23 -19.64 0.02
C ARG A 121 17.56 -18.17 -0.14
N SER A 122 18.71 -17.74 0.40
CA SER A 122 19.06 -16.31 0.42
C SER A 122 19.78 -15.83 -0.84
N VAL A 123 19.28 -16.20 -2.02
CA VAL A 123 19.89 -15.85 -3.30
C VAL A 123 18.83 -15.38 -4.31
N PRO A 124 19.11 -14.37 -5.15
CA PRO A 124 18.15 -13.88 -6.14
C PRO A 124 17.64 -14.96 -7.10
N TRP A 125 18.50 -15.91 -7.44
CA TRP A 125 18.18 -17.00 -8.36
C TRP A 125 17.31 -18.11 -7.77
N ALA A 126 16.82 -17.96 -6.54
CA ALA A 126 15.80 -18.83 -5.96
C ALA A 126 14.37 -18.29 -6.16
N THR A 127 14.19 -17.15 -6.84
CA THR A 127 12.88 -16.54 -7.13
C THR A 127 12.29 -17.05 -8.45
N THR A 128 11.00 -16.79 -8.72
CA THR A 128 10.41 -17.09 -10.04
C THR A 128 10.68 -15.98 -11.04
N VAL A 129 10.68 -14.73 -10.58
CA VAL A 129 11.03 -13.56 -11.38
C VAL A 129 12.10 -12.75 -10.67
N TRP A 130 13.21 -12.50 -11.36
CA TRP A 130 14.30 -11.67 -10.87
C TRP A 130 14.49 -10.46 -11.78
N CYS A 131 14.01 -9.29 -11.35
CA CYS A 131 14.33 -8.03 -11.98
C CYS A 131 15.70 -7.53 -11.50
N TYR A 132 16.62 -7.25 -12.42
CA TYR A 132 17.99 -6.85 -12.13
C TYR A 132 18.40 -5.65 -12.96
N PHE A 133 18.39 -4.46 -12.33
CA PHE A 133 18.69 -3.17 -12.96
C PHE A 133 17.93 -2.93 -14.28
N ALA A 134 16.69 -3.44 -14.38
CA ALA A 134 15.85 -3.20 -15.52
C ALA A 134 15.08 -1.88 -15.37
N THR A 135 14.75 -1.26 -16.49
CA THR A 135 13.90 -0.06 -16.56
C THR A 135 12.62 -0.36 -17.32
N ASN A 136 11.53 0.31 -16.96
CA ASN A 136 10.22 0.15 -17.62
C ASN A 136 9.77 -1.31 -17.69
N PHE A 137 10.05 -2.08 -16.63
CA PHE A 137 9.78 -3.51 -16.60
C PHE A 137 8.31 -3.82 -16.27
N LEU A 138 7.85 -5.00 -16.69
CA LEU A 138 6.48 -5.48 -16.43
C LEU A 138 6.48 -6.89 -15.83
N VAL A 139 5.78 -7.06 -14.71
CA VAL A 139 5.41 -8.37 -14.17
C VAL A 139 3.90 -8.36 -13.94
N ASP A 140 3.14 -8.96 -14.86
CA ASP A 140 1.69 -8.81 -14.88
C ASP A 140 0.94 -10.13 -15.02
N ASN A 141 -0.07 -10.35 -14.19
CA ASN A 141 -0.97 -11.50 -14.29
C ASN A 141 -0.22 -12.84 -14.35
N ILE A 142 0.76 -13.04 -13.46
CA ILE A 142 1.42 -14.34 -13.28
C ILE A 142 0.85 -15.09 -12.08
N TRP A 143 0.90 -16.42 -12.14
CA TRP A 143 0.71 -17.31 -11.00
C TRP A 143 2.05 -17.88 -10.60
N ALA A 144 2.55 -17.53 -9.42
CA ALA A 144 3.81 -18.04 -8.91
C ALA A 144 3.59 -18.84 -7.62
N GLU A 145 4.00 -20.10 -7.65
CA GLU A 145 3.80 -21.05 -6.55
C GLU A 145 4.89 -22.13 -6.56
N PRO A 146 5.35 -22.62 -5.40
CA PRO A 146 6.18 -23.81 -5.35
C PRO A 146 5.37 -25.06 -5.75
N MET A 147 6.01 -26.03 -6.38
CA MET A 147 5.31 -27.22 -6.88
C MET A 147 4.68 -28.10 -5.80
N ASP A 148 5.20 -28.09 -4.57
CA ASP A 148 4.65 -28.91 -3.51
C ASP A 148 3.36 -28.34 -2.92
N GLY A 149 3.01 -27.08 -3.24
CA GLY A 149 1.85 -26.37 -2.71
C GLY A 149 1.85 -26.25 -1.18
N LYS A 150 2.95 -26.58 -0.52
CA LYS A 150 3.03 -26.68 0.94
C LYS A 150 3.55 -25.39 1.54
N GLY A 151 4.43 -24.66 0.86
CA GLY A 151 5.08 -23.46 1.38
C GLY A 151 5.89 -23.72 2.65
N TYR A 152 6.50 -22.67 3.22
CA TYR A 152 7.44 -22.73 4.35
C TYR A 152 7.10 -23.76 5.45
N THR A 153 8.05 -24.66 5.75
CA THR A 153 8.07 -25.52 6.94
C THR A 153 9.13 -24.95 7.90
N TYR A 154 8.80 -24.78 9.18
CA TYR A 154 9.66 -24.12 10.19
C TYR A 154 11.08 -24.70 10.27
N ASN A 155 12.05 -24.11 9.57
CA ASN A 155 13.44 -23.99 9.99
C ASN A 155 14.23 -23.12 8.99
N THR A 156 14.94 -22.11 9.49
CA THR A 156 16.04 -21.32 8.87
C THR A 156 15.76 -19.82 8.73
N THR A 157 16.82 -19.06 8.98
CA THR A 157 16.95 -17.61 8.89
C THR A 157 17.50 -17.20 7.51
N LEU A 158 16.95 -16.10 6.97
CA LEU A 158 17.45 -15.19 5.91
C LEU A 158 16.94 -15.34 4.45
N VAL A 159 16.82 -14.17 3.79
CA VAL A 159 15.84 -13.74 2.77
C VAL A 159 16.16 -14.17 1.35
N HIS A 160 15.28 -14.98 0.71
CA HIS A 160 14.67 -14.84 -0.64
C HIS A 160 13.77 -16.08 -0.89
N GLY A 161 12.64 -15.84 -1.56
CA GLY A 161 11.51 -16.77 -1.57
C GLY A 161 11.38 -17.47 -2.91
N VAL A 162 11.48 -18.79 -2.86
CA VAL A 162 10.94 -19.66 -3.90
C VAL A 162 9.48 -19.28 -4.11
N GLY A 163 9.08 -19.06 -5.36
CA GLY A 163 7.75 -18.59 -5.72
C GLY A 163 7.55 -17.07 -5.73
N GLY A 164 8.54 -16.26 -5.30
CA GLY A 164 8.42 -14.80 -5.21
C GLY A 164 8.99 -14.00 -6.40
N ILE A 165 8.78 -12.69 -6.36
CA ILE A 165 9.32 -11.68 -7.29
C ILE A 165 10.40 -10.86 -6.57
N PHE A 166 11.62 -10.85 -7.10
CA PHE A 166 12.73 -10.09 -6.53
C PHE A 166 13.16 -8.94 -7.45
N ILE A 167 13.16 -7.73 -6.93
CA ILE A 167 13.40 -6.48 -7.66
C ILE A 167 14.63 -5.81 -7.08
N TYR A 168 15.70 -5.80 -7.87
CA TYR A 168 17.02 -5.36 -7.46
C TYR A 168 17.49 -4.22 -8.37
N GLY A 169 17.49 -2.99 -7.85
CA GLY A 169 17.92 -1.80 -8.60
C GLY A 169 17.13 -1.47 -9.84
N CYS A 170 15.88 -1.93 -9.92
CA CYS A 170 15.03 -1.64 -11.06
C CYS A 170 14.30 -0.30 -10.92
N GLU A 171 13.90 0.27 -12.05
CA GLU A 171 13.27 1.59 -12.10
C GLU A 171 12.05 1.62 -13.06
N ASN A 172 11.05 2.45 -12.74
CA ASN A 172 9.89 2.73 -13.58
C ASN A 172 9.08 1.47 -13.95
N GLY A 173 9.01 0.48 -13.05
CA GLY A 173 8.37 -0.80 -13.31
C GLY A 173 6.95 -0.93 -12.77
N THR A 174 6.26 -1.96 -13.25
CA THR A 174 4.93 -2.36 -12.80
C THR A 174 4.90 -3.83 -12.40
N VAL A 175 4.36 -4.09 -11.21
CA VAL A 175 4.07 -5.44 -10.69
C VAL A 175 2.59 -5.53 -10.36
N SER A 176 1.81 -6.13 -11.24
CA SER A 176 0.35 -6.07 -11.18
C SER A 176 -0.39 -7.38 -11.38
N ASN A 177 -1.55 -7.50 -10.75
CA ASN A 177 -2.50 -8.61 -11.00
C ASN A 177 -1.92 -10.01 -10.76
N ASN A 178 -0.85 -10.14 -9.99
CA ASN A 178 -0.18 -11.42 -9.79
C ASN A 178 -0.83 -12.19 -8.65
N ASN A 179 -0.76 -13.51 -8.73
CA ASN A 179 -1.19 -14.44 -7.70
C ASN A 179 0.05 -15.18 -7.18
N LEU A 180 0.48 -14.85 -5.96
CA LEU A 180 1.70 -15.37 -5.34
C LEU A 180 1.31 -16.16 -4.09
N ASN A 181 1.46 -17.48 -4.16
CA ASN A 181 1.02 -18.36 -3.08
C ASN A 181 2.18 -19.17 -2.52
N TYR A 182 2.17 -19.34 -1.20
CA TYR A 182 3.04 -20.28 -0.50
C TYR A 182 4.53 -20.02 -0.74
N THR A 183 4.93 -18.76 -0.94
CA THR A 183 6.33 -18.41 -1.12
C THR A 183 7.14 -18.79 0.11
N TYR A 184 8.42 -19.17 -0.05
CA TYR A 184 9.24 -19.58 1.09
C TYR A 184 9.89 -18.43 1.86
N ALA A 185 9.89 -17.23 1.29
CA ALA A 185 10.21 -15.97 1.96
C ALA A 185 9.28 -14.90 1.39
N ASP A 186 9.77 -13.68 1.18
CA ASP A 186 9.00 -12.58 0.65
C ASP A 186 8.33 -12.92 -0.69
N SER A 187 7.08 -12.48 -0.87
CA SER A 187 6.38 -12.66 -2.14
C SER A 187 6.79 -11.61 -3.17
N ILE A 188 6.93 -10.35 -2.77
CA ILE A 188 7.49 -9.26 -3.61
C ILE A 188 8.51 -8.50 -2.78
N HIS A 189 9.75 -8.44 -3.24
CA HIS A 189 10.82 -7.76 -2.50
C HIS A 189 11.55 -6.75 -3.39
N ASN A 190 11.65 -5.50 -2.92
CA ASN A 190 12.29 -4.38 -3.60
C ASN A 190 13.51 -3.95 -2.81
N THR A 191 14.67 -3.88 -3.46
CA THR A 191 15.91 -3.46 -2.80
C THR A 191 16.89 -2.80 -3.77
N HIS A 192 18.00 -2.33 -3.20
CA HIS A 192 19.17 -1.84 -3.91
C HIS A 192 18.85 -0.73 -4.90
N THR A 193 18.52 0.48 -4.44
CA THR A 193 18.24 1.67 -5.28
C THR A 193 16.96 1.62 -6.13
N THR A 194 16.07 0.65 -5.88
CA THR A 194 14.80 0.51 -6.62
C THR A 194 13.93 1.75 -6.48
N LYS A 195 13.43 2.29 -7.59
CA LYS A 195 12.64 3.54 -7.57
C LYS A 195 11.53 3.63 -8.61
N SER A 196 10.49 4.39 -8.31
CA SER A 196 9.37 4.64 -9.24
C SER A 196 8.65 3.35 -9.67
N VAL A 197 8.49 2.37 -8.77
CA VAL A 197 7.81 1.10 -9.06
C VAL A 197 6.39 1.12 -8.48
N GLN A 198 5.43 0.65 -9.27
CA GLN A 198 4.04 0.47 -8.86
C GLN A 198 3.76 -1.01 -8.60
N ILE A 199 3.18 -1.33 -7.44
CA ILE A 199 2.86 -2.70 -7.01
C ILE A 199 1.39 -2.75 -6.63
N PHE A 200 0.54 -3.34 -7.49
CA PHE A 200 -0.91 -3.25 -7.28
C PHE A 200 -1.74 -4.42 -7.77
N ASN A 201 -2.94 -4.56 -7.18
CA ASN A 201 -3.89 -5.63 -7.50
C ASN A 201 -3.29 -7.05 -7.37
N ASN A 202 -2.25 -7.24 -6.56
CA ASN A 202 -1.68 -8.57 -6.33
C ASN A 202 -2.45 -9.29 -5.22
N MET A 203 -2.63 -10.60 -5.41
CA MET A 203 -3.15 -11.55 -4.44
C MET A 203 -1.96 -12.32 -3.87
N ILE A 204 -1.72 -12.17 -2.57
CA ILE A 204 -0.60 -12.80 -1.87
C ILE A 204 -1.17 -13.60 -0.71
N GLU A 205 -0.97 -14.92 -0.73
CA GLU A 205 -1.41 -15.80 0.35
C GLU A 205 -0.26 -16.66 0.87
N ASN A 206 -0.17 -16.76 2.19
CA ASN A 206 0.76 -17.67 2.87
C ASN A 206 2.24 -17.41 2.55
N SER A 207 2.64 -16.13 2.43
CA SER A 207 4.05 -15.76 2.29
C SER A 207 4.89 -16.33 3.44
N GLY A 208 6.09 -16.79 3.13
CA GLY A 208 7.05 -17.33 4.08
C GLY A 208 7.87 -16.27 4.81
N ASP A 209 7.67 -14.99 4.50
CA ASP A 209 8.16 -13.80 5.20
C ASP A 209 7.26 -12.60 4.83
N ASP A 210 7.83 -11.40 4.69
CA ASP A 210 7.10 -10.19 4.28
C ASP A 210 6.28 -10.40 2.99
N GLY A 211 5.00 -10.01 2.96
CA GLY A 211 4.20 -10.15 1.74
C GLY A 211 4.73 -9.26 0.62
N ILE A 212 4.84 -7.97 0.92
CA ILE A 212 5.47 -6.97 0.04
C ILE A 212 6.49 -6.18 0.85
N ALA A 213 7.76 -6.26 0.48
CA ALA A 213 8.85 -5.59 1.17
C ALA A 213 9.52 -4.53 0.29
N SER A 214 9.82 -3.38 0.90
CA SER A 214 10.81 -2.42 0.41
C SER A 214 11.92 -2.31 1.44
N VAL A 215 13.14 -2.73 1.09
CA VAL A 215 14.27 -2.77 2.03
C VAL A 215 15.48 -2.02 1.46
N SER A 216 15.87 -0.96 2.15
CA SER A 216 17.06 -0.15 1.85
C SER A 216 18.19 -0.51 2.82
N TYR A 217 19.18 -1.24 2.31
CA TYR A 217 20.40 -1.56 3.05
C TYR A 217 21.40 -0.40 2.98
N ASN A 218 22.09 -0.14 4.07
CA ASN A 218 23.19 0.82 4.11
C ASN A 218 24.30 0.41 3.11
N GLY A 219 24.95 1.41 2.52
CA GLY A 219 25.89 1.21 1.42
C GLY A 219 25.26 1.25 0.02
N ASN A 220 23.92 1.24 -0.09
CA ASN A 220 23.18 1.43 -1.33
C ASN A 220 22.38 2.73 -1.28
N GLU A 221 21.97 3.26 -2.44
CA GLU A 221 20.95 4.30 -2.45
C GLU A 221 19.60 3.78 -1.92
N ILE A 222 18.86 4.68 -1.29
CA ILE A 222 17.55 4.43 -0.70
C ILE A 222 16.52 4.11 -1.81
N ASN A 223 15.72 3.07 -1.58
CA ASN A 223 14.51 2.82 -2.36
C ASN A 223 13.55 4.00 -2.24
N ARG A 224 13.04 4.52 -3.36
CA ARG A 224 12.17 5.71 -3.30
C ARG A 224 11.05 5.74 -4.33
N ASN A 225 10.00 6.52 -4.07
CA ASN A 225 8.87 6.70 -4.99
C ASN A 225 8.18 5.37 -5.32
N LEU A 226 7.93 4.53 -4.32
CA LEU A 226 7.18 3.29 -4.51
C LEU A 226 5.72 3.52 -4.13
N VAL A 227 4.81 2.95 -4.93
CA VAL A 227 3.37 2.97 -4.65
C VAL A 227 2.88 1.53 -4.57
N ILE A 228 2.49 1.11 -3.36
CA ILE A 228 1.99 -0.22 -3.04
C ILE A 228 0.49 -0.09 -2.76
N PHE A 229 -0.35 -0.48 -3.71
CA PHE A 229 -1.78 -0.20 -3.59
C PHE A 229 -2.73 -1.29 -4.07
N LYS A 230 -3.92 -1.38 -3.46
CA LYS A 230 -4.97 -2.36 -3.85
C LYS A 230 -4.51 -3.82 -3.85
N ASN A 231 -3.52 -4.18 -3.03
CA ASN A 231 -3.10 -5.56 -2.85
C ASN A 231 -3.93 -6.23 -1.76
N TYR A 232 -4.10 -7.54 -1.88
CA TYR A 232 -4.64 -8.39 -0.82
C TYR A 232 -3.52 -9.31 -0.33
N VAL A 233 -3.13 -9.14 0.93
CA VAL A 233 -2.06 -9.92 1.58
C VAL A 233 -2.66 -10.68 2.75
N LYS A 234 -2.52 -12.00 2.76
CA LYS A 234 -3.18 -12.85 3.75
C LYS A 234 -2.31 -13.97 4.29
N GLY A 235 -2.36 -14.16 5.60
CA GLY A 235 -1.92 -15.40 6.25
C GLY A 235 -0.43 -15.61 6.18
N ASN A 236 0.37 -14.54 6.21
CA ASN A 236 1.82 -14.64 6.21
C ASN A 236 2.28 -15.53 7.38
N ARG A 237 3.07 -16.55 7.03
CA ARG A 237 3.53 -17.59 7.95
C ARG A 237 4.66 -17.09 8.84
N TRP A 238 5.45 -16.19 8.31
CA TRP A 238 6.46 -15.42 9.01
C TRP A 238 6.45 -13.99 8.48
N GLY A 239 7.17 -13.09 9.14
CA GLY A 239 7.30 -11.72 8.67
C GLY A 239 5.98 -10.95 8.73
N ARG A 240 6.01 -9.76 8.14
CA ARG A 240 4.95 -8.76 8.19
C ARG A 240 4.11 -8.79 6.90
N GLY A 241 2.98 -8.13 6.85
CA GLY A 241 2.19 -8.05 5.61
C GLY A 241 2.88 -7.20 4.54
N ILE A 242 3.03 -5.91 4.80
CA ILE A 242 3.68 -4.94 3.92
C ILE A 242 4.72 -4.16 4.73
N THR A 243 5.92 -3.97 4.19
CA THR A 243 7.01 -3.29 4.90
C THR A 243 7.67 -2.17 4.11
N ASN A 244 7.99 -1.09 4.83
CA ASN A 244 8.97 -0.10 4.39
C ASN A 244 10.13 -0.07 5.40
N ILE A 245 11.23 -0.71 5.02
CA ILE A 245 12.45 -0.79 5.80
C ILE A 245 13.47 0.16 5.18
N GLY A 246 13.49 1.41 5.63
CA GLY A 246 14.47 2.41 5.19
C GLY A 246 14.21 3.15 3.89
N GLY A 247 13.04 3.01 3.27
CA GLY A 247 12.65 3.72 2.05
C GLY A 247 12.18 5.16 2.28
N ASP A 248 12.25 5.98 1.23
CA ASP A 248 11.80 7.37 1.18
C ASP A 248 10.65 7.55 0.18
N GLN A 249 9.68 8.44 0.45
CA GLN A 249 8.56 8.71 -0.46
C GLN A 249 7.80 7.42 -0.86
N ILE A 250 7.41 6.65 0.15
CA ILE A 250 6.69 5.39 -0.03
C ILE A 250 5.21 5.59 0.29
N ILE A 251 4.33 5.17 -0.63
CA ILE A 251 2.89 5.20 -0.44
C ILE A 251 2.39 3.75 -0.31
N ILE A 252 1.70 3.46 0.78
CA ILE A 252 1.04 2.18 1.04
C ILE A 252 -0.45 2.49 1.17
N GLU A 253 -1.25 2.23 0.14
CA GLU A 253 -2.65 2.66 0.12
C GLU A 253 -3.68 1.65 -0.38
N ASP A 254 -4.90 1.72 0.16
CA ASP A 254 -6.04 0.91 -0.31
C ASP A 254 -5.75 -0.62 -0.31
N ASN A 255 -4.81 -1.10 0.51
CA ASN A 255 -4.51 -2.52 0.62
C ASN A 255 -5.40 -3.18 1.68
N THR A 256 -5.67 -4.46 1.52
CA THR A 256 -6.22 -5.30 2.58
C THR A 256 -5.13 -6.26 3.07
N VAL A 257 -4.82 -6.18 4.36
CA VAL A 257 -3.82 -7.05 4.99
C VAL A 257 -4.49 -7.78 6.14
N GLU A 258 -4.59 -9.10 6.01
CA GLU A 258 -5.45 -9.94 6.85
C GLU A 258 -4.68 -11.14 7.39
N ALA A 259 -4.61 -11.25 8.72
CA ALA A 259 -3.96 -12.35 9.42
C ALA A 259 -2.47 -12.53 9.04
N GLY A 260 -1.70 -13.00 10.01
CA GLY A 260 -0.27 -13.19 9.89
C GLY A 260 0.37 -13.27 11.26
N THR A 261 1.52 -13.93 11.33
CA THR A 261 2.22 -14.12 12.60
C THR A 261 2.88 -12.84 13.12
N ALA A 262 3.04 -11.80 12.29
CA ALA A 262 3.54 -10.48 12.71
C ALA A 262 2.63 -9.30 12.32
N ALA A 263 3.21 -8.09 12.26
CA ALA A 263 2.48 -6.85 12.00
C ALA A 263 1.96 -6.84 10.56
N ALA A 264 0.79 -6.24 10.35
CA ALA A 264 0.24 -6.12 9.00
C ALA A 264 1.02 -5.10 8.17
N ILE A 265 1.29 -3.91 8.70
CA ILE A 265 2.09 -2.89 8.01
C ILE A 265 3.19 -2.38 8.93
N TRP A 266 4.46 -2.47 8.51
CA TRP A 266 5.58 -2.17 9.38
C TRP A 266 6.61 -1.25 8.73
N LEU A 267 6.94 -0.17 9.44
CA LEU A 267 7.96 0.79 9.04
C LEU A 267 9.14 0.66 10.00
N ALA A 268 10.33 0.36 9.51
CA ALA A 268 11.45 0.10 10.43
C ALA A 268 12.82 0.39 9.84
N ALA A 269 13.80 0.38 10.73
CA ALA A 269 15.19 0.07 10.42
C ALA A 269 15.56 -1.14 11.28
N GLU A 270 16.44 -1.99 10.78
CA GLU A 270 16.79 -3.26 11.37
C GLU A 270 18.31 -3.30 11.51
N TYR A 271 18.77 -3.17 12.77
CA TYR A 271 20.19 -3.11 13.10
C TYR A 271 20.98 -4.30 12.56
N TYR A 272 20.47 -5.53 12.77
CA TYR A 272 21.14 -6.76 12.35
C TYR A 272 21.37 -6.85 10.83
N TYR A 273 20.56 -6.13 10.06
CA TYR A 273 20.64 -6.06 8.61
C TYR A 273 21.24 -4.75 8.10
N ASN A 274 21.66 -3.86 9.00
CA ASN A 274 22.23 -2.56 8.67
C ASN A 274 21.35 -1.80 7.66
N THR A 275 20.02 -1.76 7.90
CA THR A 275 19.09 -1.04 7.04
C THR A 275 18.91 0.40 7.47
N LEU A 276 18.45 1.23 6.54
CA LEU A 276 18.23 2.67 6.73
C LEU A 276 16.89 2.94 7.44
N SER A 277 16.65 4.20 7.83
CA SER A 277 15.39 4.60 8.48
C SER A 277 14.38 5.13 7.45
N PRO A 278 13.08 4.81 7.61
CA PRO A 278 12.06 5.24 6.67
C PRO A 278 11.75 6.73 6.83
N SER A 279 11.42 7.40 5.74
CA SER A 279 10.98 8.79 5.77
C SER A 279 9.93 9.09 4.71
N ASN A 280 9.19 10.19 4.88
CA ASN A 280 8.18 10.66 3.92
C ASN A 280 7.22 9.55 3.48
N THR A 281 6.72 8.77 4.43
CA THR A 281 5.90 7.58 4.15
C THR A 281 4.44 7.86 4.49
N ILE A 282 3.53 7.48 3.58
CA ILE A 282 2.08 7.60 3.77
C ILE A 282 1.47 6.21 3.74
N VAL A 283 0.84 5.83 4.84
CA VAL A 283 0.05 4.61 5.00
C VAL A 283 -1.41 5.02 5.09
N ARG A 284 -2.20 4.86 4.01
CA ARG A 284 -3.57 5.38 3.97
C ARG A 284 -4.63 4.47 3.42
N ARG A 285 -5.86 4.56 3.96
CA ARG A 285 -7.04 3.81 3.49
C ARG A 285 -6.83 2.30 3.42
N ASN A 286 -5.92 1.75 4.22
CA ASN A 286 -5.72 0.31 4.29
C ASN A 286 -6.74 -0.32 5.24
N LYS A 287 -7.13 -1.55 4.93
CA LYS A 287 -7.93 -2.40 5.81
C LYS A 287 -7.03 -3.45 6.46
N VAL A 288 -6.77 -3.31 7.74
CA VAL A 288 -5.94 -4.22 8.54
C VAL A 288 -6.85 -5.06 9.42
N ILE A 289 -6.76 -6.38 9.30
CA ILE A 289 -7.67 -7.32 9.95
C ILE A 289 -6.86 -8.39 10.67
N ARG A 290 -7.12 -8.57 11.98
CA ARG A 290 -6.55 -9.69 12.75
C ARG A 290 -5.03 -9.82 12.67
N ALA A 291 -4.32 -8.70 12.60
CA ALA A 291 -2.87 -8.69 12.58
C ALA A 291 -2.28 -9.26 13.89
N GLY A 292 -1.11 -9.89 13.80
CA GLY A 292 -0.51 -10.64 14.91
C GLY A 292 -1.26 -11.92 15.30
N SER A 293 -2.20 -12.36 14.45
CA SER A 293 -2.90 -13.65 14.60
C SER A 293 -2.64 -14.54 13.39
N ALA A 294 -2.26 -15.80 13.63
CA ALA A 294 -2.37 -16.84 12.63
C ALA A 294 -3.48 -17.82 13.07
N ASP A 295 -4.28 -18.31 12.13
CA ASP A 295 -5.38 -19.25 12.41
C ASP A 295 -6.35 -18.78 13.53
N GLY A 296 -6.55 -17.47 13.65
CA GLY A 296 -7.38 -16.85 14.69
C GLY A 296 -6.80 -16.88 16.10
N LYS A 297 -5.56 -17.34 16.28
CA LYS A 297 -4.83 -17.35 17.54
C LYS A 297 -3.79 -16.24 17.55
N CYS A 298 -3.76 -15.46 18.63
CA CYS A 298 -2.67 -14.52 18.85
C CYS A 298 -1.39 -15.26 19.23
N TYR A 299 -0.31 -15.07 18.48
CA TYR A 299 0.97 -15.71 18.76
C TYR A 299 1.89 -14.80 19.61
N GLY A 300 2.54 -15.41 20.60
CA GLY A 300 3.60 -14.81 21.42
C GLY A 300 3.14 -14.15 22.73
N PRO A 301 3.97 -14.20 23.80
CA PRO A 301 3.65 -13.59 25.09
C PRO A 301 3.71 -12.05 25.07
N ASN A 302 4.23 -11.43 24.00
CA ASN A 302 4.31 -9.98 23.83
C ASN A 302 4.06 -9.54 22.37
N THR A 303 2.81 -9.19 22.08
CA THR A 303 2.44 -7.86 21.58
C THR A 303 3.03 -7.39 20.23
N ILE A 304 2.62 -8.00 19.11
CA ILE A 304 2.85 -7.43 17.77
C ILE A 304 1.66 -6.54 17.38
N PRO A 305 1.89 -5.26 17.08
CA PRO A 305 0.82 -4.34 16.72
C PRO A 305 0.31 -4.59 15.30
N SER A 306 -0.85 -4.02 15.00
CA SER A 306 -1.41 -4.06 13.65
C SER A 306 -0.54 -3.31 12.65
N MET A 307 -0.19 -2.07 13.00
CA MET A 307 0.73 -1.25 12.23
C MET A 307 1.75 -0.60 13.15
N GLY A 308 2.84 -0.10 12.59
CA GLY A 308 3.70 0.74 13.40
C GLY A 308 5.03 1.10 12.80
N ILE A 309 5.76 1.82 13.64
CA ILE A 309 7.13 2.24 13.42
C ILE A 309 7.98 1.64 14.54
N ASN A 310 9.10 0.96 14.24
CA ASN A 310 10.01 0.48 15.30
C ASN A 310 11.44 0.21 14.80
N ASN A 311 12.38 0.01 15.74
CA ASN A 311 13.72 -0.55 15.52
C ASN A 311 14.13 -1.50 16.65
N SER A 312 14.99 -2.45 16.33
CA SER A 312 15.70 -3.37 17.23
C SER A 312 17.17 -2.94 17.51
N ASN A 313 17.45 -1.72 18.01
CA ASN A 313 18.74 -1.28 18.64
C ASN A 313 19.76 -0.43 17.82
N PHE A 314 19.42 0.78 17.34
CA PHE A 314 20.38 1.86 16.99
C PHE A 314 19.65 3.23 17.00
N PRO A 315 20.30 4.43 16.92
CA PRO A 315 19.64 5.70 16.62
C PRO A 315 18.78 5.60 15.35
N PHE A 316 17.50 5.30 15.56
CA PHE A 316 16.48 5.13 14.53
C PHE A 316 15.83 6.47 14.27
N LYS A 317 15.87 6.93 13.02
CA LYS A 317 15.42 8.27 12.62
C LYS A 317 14.28 8.19 11.62
N ALA A 318 13.08 7.93 12.09
CA ALA A 318 11.90 8.03 11.23
C ALA A 318 11.35 9.46 11.25
N ASN A 319 11.02 9.99 10.09
CA ASN A 319 10.52 11.35 9.97
C ASN A 319 9.44 11.48 8.88
N ASN A 320 8.44 12.32 9.17
CA ASN A 320 7.34 12.64 8.26
C ASN A 320 6.59 11.38 7.83
N ILE A 321 5.91 10.77 8.79
CA ILE A 321 5.16 9.53 8.60
C ILE A 321 3.69 9.77 8.87
N GLN A 322 2.82 9.28 8.00
CA GLN A 322 1.39 9.52 8.10
C GLN A 322 0.62 8.20 8.04
N PHE A 323 -0.23 7.95 9.03
CA PHE A 323 -1.24 6.89 9.05
C PHE A 323 -2.61 7.55 8.91
N VAL A 324 -3.23 7.45 7.73
CA VAL A 324 -4.43 8.24 7.39
C VAL A 324 -5.59 7.36 6.94
N ASP A 325 -6.78 7.54 7.51
CA ASP A 325 -8.02 6.89 7.08
C ASP A 325 -7.95 5.35 7.01
N ASN A 326 -7.10 4.71 7.81
CA ASN A 326 -7.02 3.25 7.86
C ASN A 326 -8.14 2.67 8.74
N VAL A 327 -8.58 1.47 8.41
CA VAL A 327 -9.50 0.68 9.23
C VAL A 327 -8.75 -0.51 9.81
N VAL A 328 -8.61 -0.54 11.14
CA VAL A 328 -7.84 -1.53 11.88
C VAL A 328 -8.77 -2.30 12.80
N MET A 329 -8.87 -3.62 12.62
CA MET A 329 -9.88 -4.43 13.29
C MET A 329 -9.30 -5.70 13.89
N ASP A 330 -9.80 -6.07 15.07
CA ASP A 330 -9.55 -7.35 15.74
C ASP A 330 -8.06 -7.66 15.93
N SER A 331 -7.23 -6.64 16.17
CA SER A 331 -5.79 -6.79 16.36
C SER A 331 -5.48 -7.61 17.60
N CYS A 332 -4.46 -8.46 17.53
CA CYS A 332 -3.95 -9.18 18.69
C CYS A 332 -3.31 -8.29 19.76
N LEU A 333 -3.06 -7.02 19.43
CA LEU A 333 -2.56 -6.02 20.36
C LEU A 333 -3.09 -4.61 20.03
N ASP A 334 -2.17 -3.66 19.84
CA ASP A 334 -2.42 -2.26 19.61
C ASP A 334 -2.63 -2.02 18.11
N GLY A 335 -3.43 -1.02 17.79
CA GLY A 335 -3.66 -0.59 16.42
C GLY A 335 -2.37 -0.10 15.76
N ILE A 336 -1.82 1.00 16.28
CA ILE A 336 -0.56 1.60 15.84
C ILE A 336 0.41 1.68 17.02
N VAL A 337 1.64 1.22 16.81
CA VAL A 337 2.75 1.43 17.76
C VAL A 337 3.81 2.32 17.14
N ILE A 338 4.30 3.28 17.93
CA ILE A 338 5.43 4.12 17.56
C ILE A 338 6.59 3.84 18.53
N GLY A 339 7.66 3.30 17.98
CA GLY A 339 8.87 2.92 18.70
C GLY A 339 10.14 3.38 17.97
N GLY A 340 11.25 3.44 18.72
CA GLY A 340 12.56 3.89 18.24
C GLY A 340 13.02 5.21 18.85
N THR A 341 14.31 5.52 18.74
CA THR A 341 14.97 6.54 19.57
C THR A 341 14.85 7.98 19.07
N ASP A 342 14.47 8.20 17.81
CA ASP A 342 14.32 9.53 17.20
C ASP A 342 13.21 9.52 16.12
N VAL A 343 11.96 9.36 16.55
CA VAL A 343 10.79 9.42 15.65
C VAL A 343 10.19 10.82 15.69
N LYS A 344 10.01 11.45 14.52
CA LYS A 344 9.54 12.83 14.39
C LYS A 344 8.42 12.98 13.37
N ASN A 345 7.54 13.96 13.57
CA ASN A 345 6.50 14.35 12.61
C ASN A 345 5.61 13.16 12.19
N VAL A 346 4.91 12.58 13.16
CA VAL A 346 3.99 11.46 12.89
C VAL A 346 2.55 11.93 13.02
N ALA A 347 1.79 11.80 11.94
CA ALA A 347 0.36 12.04 11.94
C ALA A 347 -0.40 10.71 11.92
N ILE A 348 -1.35 10.55 12.83
CA ILE A 348 -2.30 9.44 12.90
C ILE A 348 -3.69 10.09 12.80
N ALA A 349 -4.25 10.14 11.59
CA ALA A 349 -5.41 10.96 11.28
C ALA A 349 -6.57 10.16 10.65
N GLY A 350 -7.80 10.35 11.11
CA GLY A 350 -8.99 9.79 10.45
C GLY A 350 -9.12 8.26 10.51
N ASN A 351 -8.29 7.57 11.30
CA ASN A 351 -8.30 6.11 11.35
C ASN A 351 -9.46 5.60 12.22
N THR A 352 -9.97 4.42 11.88
CA THR A 352 -10.97 3.69 12.65
C THR A 352 -10.35 2.43 13.24
N PHE A 353 -10.37 2.31 14.57
CA PHE A 353 -9.86 1.16 15.32
C PHE A 353 -11.02 0.43 15.99
N ILE A 354 -11.18 -0.86 15.73
CA ILE A 354 -12.32 -1.66 16.24
C ILE A 354 -11.78 -2.91 16.94
N ASN A 355 -12.27 -3.20 18.15
CA ASN A 355 -11.98 -4.43 18.90
C ASN A 355 -10.47 -4.70 19.07
N GLN A 356 -9.72 -3.68 19.50
CA GLN A 356 -8.29 -3.84 19.76
C GLN A 356 -8.09 -4.60 21.08
N ARG A 357 -7.27 -5.66 21.07
CA ARG A 357 -6.98 -6.42 22.30
C ARG A 357 -6.22 -5.59 23.34
N ALA A 358 -5.43 -4.60 22.93
CA ALA A 358 -4.83 -3.62 23.84
C ALA A 358 -5.47 -2.24 23.63
N GLY A 359 -4.84 -1.37 22.83
CA GLY A 359 -5.34 -0.04 22.49
C GLY A 359 -5.29 0.32 21.02
N ALA A 360 -5.70 1.54 20.68
CA ALA A 360 -5.58 2.04 19.32
C ALA A 360 -4.16 2.56 19.03
N PHE A 361 -3.54 3.20 20.02
CA PHE A 361 -2.26 3.85 19.85
C PHE A 361 -1.36 3.69 21.08
N PHE A 362 -0.11 3.30 20.83
CA PHE A 362 0.91 3.12 21.87
C PHE A 362 2.28 3.67 21.45
N THR A 363 2.99 4.34 22.34
CA THR A 363 4.41 4.75 22.12
C THR A 363 5.36 4.03 23.06
N THR A 364 6.40 3.35 22.53
CA THR A 364 7.40 2.63 23.33
C THR A 364 8.69 3.42 23.58
N SER A 365 8.80 4.63 23.06
CA SER A 365 10.05 5.40 23.10
C SER A 365 9.80 6.91 22.99
N ASN A 366 10.87 7.70 23.15
CA ASN A 366 10.79 9.13 22.96
C ASN A 366 10.47 9.44 21.49
N SER A 367 9.57 10.37 21.26
CA SER A 367 9.26 10.86 19.93
C SER A 367 8.89 12.34 20.00
N SER A 368 8.90 13.02 18.86
CA SER A 368 8.58 14.44 18.80
C SER A 368 7.50 14.67 17.75
N GLN A 369 6.58 15.59 18.04
CA GLN A 369 5.53 16.02 17.11
C GLN A 369 4.66 14.83 16.66
N ILE A 370 3.93 14.28 17.61
CA ILE A 370 2.92 13.24 17.37
C ILE A 370 1.53 13.89 17.36
N PHE A 371 0.79 13.62 16.29
CA PHE A 371 -0.57 14.14 16.08
C PHE A 371 -1.54 12.97 15.97
N PHE A 372 -2.48 12.86 16.92
CA PHE A 372 -3.56 11.87 16.91
C PHE A 372 -4.89 12.61 16.68
N LEU A 373 -5.33 12.65 15.42
CA LEU A 373 -6.35 13.58 14.94
C LEU A 373 -7.58 12.86 14.36
N ASN A 374 -8.79 13.22 14.79
CA ASN A 374 -10.04 12.77 14.19
C ASN A 374 -10.19 11.24 14.06
N ASN A 375 -9.55 10.47 14.94
CA ASN A 375 -9.64 9.01 14.91
C ASN A 375 -10.89 8.54 15.65
N ARG A 376 -11.42 7.39 15.22
CA ARG A 376 -12.48 6.66 15.92
C ARG A 376 -11.91 5.40 16.54
N VAL A 377 -12.10 5.22 17.84
CA VAL A 377 -11.67 4.02 18.58
C VAL A 377 -12.87 3.38 19.22
N GLU A 378 -13.07 2.09 18.96
CA GLU A 378 -14.18 1.30 19.49
C GLU A 378 -13.67 0.02 20.14
N ASN A 379 -14.15 -0.25 21.36
CA ASN A 379 -13.96 -1.52 22.05
C ASN A 379 -12.48 -1.93 22.26
N SER A 380 -11.61 -1.00 22.66
CA SER A 380 -10.27 -1.35 23.11
C SER A 380 -10.32 -2.04 24.47
N SER A 381 -9.51 -3.08 24.70
CA SER A 381 -9.62 -3.85 25.94
C SER A 381 -8.91 -3.20 27.13
N ILE A 382 -7.84 -2.42 26.93
CA ILE A 382 -7.00 -1.88 28.02
C ILE A 382 -7.03 -0.34 28.14
N ASN A 383 -6.60 0.37 27.10
CA ASN A 383 -6.54 1.84 27.01
C ASN A 383 -6.80 2.18 25.53
N SER A 384 -7.32 3.35 25.17
CA SER A 384 -7.36 3.75 23.75
C SER A 384 -6.03 4.33 23.30
N ILE A 385 -5.43 5.19 24.13
CA ILE A 385 -4.18 5.88 23.82
C ILE A 385 -3.23 5.74 25.01
N VAL A 386 -2.01 5.29 24.74
CA VAL A 386 -0.98 5.13 25.76
C VAL A 386 0.35 5.70 25.28
N THR A 387 0.95 6.58 26.07
CA THR A 387 2.31 7.07 25.81
C THR A 387 3.18 6.90 27.06
N ILE A 388 4.13 5.98 27.03
CA ILE A 388 4.95 5.65 28.21
C ILE A 388 6.32 6.36 28.26
N ASN A 389 6.66 7.13 27.23
CA ASN A 389 7.93 7.85 27.12
C ASN A 389 7.72 9.31 26.72
N TYR A 390 8.78 10.12 26.81
CA TYR A 390 8.72 11.56 26.60
C TYR A 390 8.33 11.90 25.16
N GLN A 391 7.24 12.66 25.03
CA GLN A 391 6.78 13.21 23.76
C GLN A 391 7.00 14.72 23.73
N ASP A 392 7.88 15.26 22.86
CA ASP A 392 8.14 16.72 22.84
C ASP A 392 6.83 17.51 22.63
N THR A 393 6.00 17.04 21.70
CA THR A 393 4.67 17.58 21.43
C THR A 393 3.73 16.44 21.09
N LEU A 394 2.63 16.34 21.83
CA LEU A 394 1.55 15.39 21.61
C LEU A 394 0.23 16.14 21.48
N ILE A 395 -0.39 16.06 20.31
CA ILE A 395 -1.71 16.66 20.04
C ILE A 395 -2.73 15.55 19.85
N ILE A 396 -3.78 15.55 20.67
CA ILE A 396 -4.91 14.62 20.61
C ILE A 396 -6.15 15.47 20.36
N ASP A 397 -6.63 15.51 19.11
CA ASP A 397 -7.70 16.43 18.71
C ASP A 397 -8.81 15.74 17.90
N GLY A 398 -10.07 16.05 18.20
CA GLY A 398 -11.23 15.64 17.40
C GLY A 398 -11.55 14.13 17.43
N ASN A 399 -10.95 13.36 18.35
CA ASN A 399 -11.10 11.91 18.35
C ASN A 399 -12.44 11.48 18.98
N THR A 400 -12.99 10.36 18.52
CA THR A 400 -14.18 9.72 19.11
C THR A 400 -13.78 8.38 19.73
N LEU A 401 -13.86 8.28 21.06
CA LEU A 401 -13.46 7.09 21.82
C LEU A 401 -14.70 6.45 22.46
N VAL A 402 -15.08 5.27 21.96
CA VAL A 402 -16.31 4.54 22.31
C VAL A 402 -15.96 3.23 22.98
N ASN A 403 -16.55 2.94 24.15
CA ASN A 403 -16.31 1.68 24.89
C ASN A 403 -14.82 1.34 25.04
N ALA A 404 -13.99 2.37 25.20
CA ALA A 404 -12.61 2.20 25.54
C ALA A 404 -12.54 1.57 26.94
N ILE A 405 -11.86 0.44 27.07
CA ILE A 405 -11.71 -0.41 28.27
C ILE A 405 -12.86 -1.43 28.44
N THR A 406 -12.86 -2.47 27.62
CA THR A 406 -13.81 -3.61 27.75
C THR A 406 -13.33 -4.71 28.72
N ASN A 407 -12.04 -4.73 29.11
CA ASN A 407 -11.48 -5.77 30.00
C ASN A 407 -10.59 -5.16 31.10
N MET A 408 -11.09 -5.13 32.33
CA MET A 408 -10.49 -4.43 33.47
C MET A 408 -9.25 -5.16 34.03
N GLN A 409 -8.08 -5.03 33.39
CA GLN A 409 -6.80 -5.36 34.04
C GLN A 409 -6.33 -4.27 35.02
N GLY A 410 -7.25 -3.75 35.86
CA GLY A 410 -6.94 -2.71 36.87
C GLY A 410 -6.60 -1.31 36.33
N ARG A 411 -6.62 -1.11 35.00
CA ARG A 411 -6.54 0.22 34.39
C ARG A 411 -7.92 0.82 34.21
N THR A 412 -8.03 2.12 34.42
CA THR A 412 -9.31 2.86 34.38
C THR A 412 -9.28 4.05 33.43
N GLN A 413 -8.15 4.27 32.77
CA GLN A 413 -7.90 5.46 31.96
C GLN A 413 -8.11 5.17 30.48
N VAL A 414 -8.84 6.02 29.77
CA VAL A 414 -8.96 5.92 28.30
C VAL A 414 -7.66 6.39 27.65
N VAL A 415 -7.09 7.47 28.18
CA VAL A 415 -5.82 8.05 27.76
C VAL A 415 -4.84 8.05 28.92
N TYR A 416 -3.67 7.45 28.72
CA TYR A 416 -2.61 7.37 29.71
C TYR A 416 -1.29 7.91 29.15
N ILE A 417 -0.83 9.04 29.67
CA ILE A 417 0.41 9.70 29.27
C ILE A 417 1.34 9.75 30.47
N ILE A 418 2.53 9.15 30.38
CA ILE A 418 3.53 9.21 31.45
C ILE A 418 4.25 10.55 31.46
N LYS A 419 4.78 10.99 30.31
CA LYS A 419 5.58 12.22 30.20
C LYS A 419 5.48 12.84 28.81
N ALA A 420 5.40 14.16 28.73
CA ALA A 420 5.48 14.92 27.48
C ALA A 420 6.06 16.32 27.73
N GLY A 421 6.52 17.02 26.70
CA GLY A 421 6.84 18.45 26.78
C GLY A 421 5.55 19.25 26.73
N ARG A 422 4.91 19.26 25.55
CA ARG A 422 3.59 19.86 25.36
C ARG A 422 2.53 18.80 25.07
N VAL A 423 1.39 18.89 25.77
CA VAL A 423 0.20 18.08 25.48
C VAL A 423 -0.98 18.99 25.19
N GLN A 424 -1.71 18.69 24.12
CA GLN A 424 -2.95 19.38 23.78
C GLN A 424 -4.09 18.37 23.57
N PHE A 425 -5.20 18.60 24.27
CA PHE A 425 -6.47 17.90 24.11
C PHE A 425 -7.54 18.89 23.67
N THR A 426 -8.14 18.65 22.50
CA THR A 426 -9.20 19.52 21.98
C THR A 426 -10.27 18.70 21.24
N ASN A 427 -11.54 19.07 21.38
CA ASN A 427 -12.66 18.50 20.62
C ASN A 427 -12.82 16.96 20.69
N ASN A 428 -12.25 16.27 21.68
CA ASN A 428 -12.40 14.83 21.80
C ASN A 428 -13.77 14.48 22.42
N ARG A 429 -14.34 13.36 21.97
CA ARG A 429 -15.62 12.83 22.43
C ARG A 429 -15.41 11.47 23.08
N TYR A 430 -15.92 11.31 24.29
CA TYR A 430 -15.81 10.09 25.07
C TYR A 430 -17.19 9.53 25.34
N SER A 431 -17.54 8.41 24.71
CA SER A 431 -18.76 7.68 25.05
C SER A 431 -18.36 6.37 25.71
N GLN A 432 -18.09 6.45 27.02
CA GLN A 432 -17.61 5.33 27.81
C GLN A 432 -18.72 4.78 28.70
N TYR A 433 -18.84 3.45 28.75
CA TYR A 433 -19.34 2.77 29.94
C TYR A 433 -18.16 2.69 30.91
N VAL A 434 -18.04 3.63 31.86
CA VAL A 434 -17.04 3.55 32.94
C VAL A 434 -17.59 2.56 33.97
N PRO A 435 -17.03 1.35 34.14
CA PRO A 435 -17.44 0.50 35.24
C PRO A 435 -17.09 1.23 36.55
N THR A 436 -18.08 1.34 37.42
CA THR A 436 -18.05 2.05 38.70
C THR A 436 -16.73 1.85 39.46
N GLY A 437 -15.93 2.92 39.64
CA GLY A 437 -14.74 2.87 40.52
C GLY A 437 -13.66 3.91 40.27
N SER A 438 -13.53 4.46 39.06
CA SER A 438 -12.58 5.55 38.76
C SER A 438 -13.11 6.42 37.63
N ASN A 439 -13.25 7.72 37.90
CA ASN A 439 -13.76 8.71 36.94
C ASN A 439 -12.64 9.32 36.05
N THR A 440 -11.41 8.77 36.11
CA THR A 440 -10.26 9.36 35.43
C THR A 440 -10.14 8.84 34.00
N ILE A 441 -10.62 9.63 33.03
CA ILE A 441 -10.50 9.31 31.60
C ILE A 441 -9.11 9.63 31.07
N ILE A 442 -8.55 10.77 31.48
CA ILE A 442 -7.20 11.20 31.10
C ILE A 442 -6.32 11.20 32.36
N GLN A 443 -5.27 10.39 32.33
CA GLN A 443 -4.19 10.47 33.30
C GLN A 443 -2.93 10.96 32.63
N LEU A 444 -2.41 12.06 33.18
CA LEU A 444 -1.16 12.65 32.77
C LEU A 444 -0.16 12.58 33.93
N GLY A 445 0.98 11.92 33.72
CA GLY A 445 2.04 11.78 34.70
C GLY A 445 2.81 13.08 34.90
N SER A 446 3.31 13.68 33.82
CA SER A 446 3.92 15.02 33.81
C SER A 446 3.94 15.63 32.41
N ALA A 447 3.84 16.96 32.34
CA ALA A 447 4.12 17.72 31.13
C ALA A 447 4.65 19.12 31.46
N ASP A 448 5.44 19.69 30.56
CA ASP A 448 5.92 21.08 30.69
C ASP A 448 4.78 22.07 30.44
N SER A 449 3.85 21.74 29.53
CA SER A 449 2.64 22.52 29.25
C SER A 449 1.47 21.62 28.86
N VAL A 450 0.26 22.00 29.29
CA VAL A 450 -0.98 21.29 28.98
C VAL A 450 -2.05 22.29 28.56
N VAL A 451 -2.66 22.02 27.41
CA VAL A 451 -3.90 22.66 26.97
C VAL A 451 -4.99 21.59 26.94
N ASN A 452 -6.08 21.81 27.67
CA ASN A 452 -7.24 20.92 27.64
C ASN A 452 -8.50 21.77 27.43
N ASP A 453 -9.11 21.62 26.25
CA ASP A 453 -10.36 22.27 25.84
C ASP A 453 -11.43 21.24 25.47
N ASP A 454 -11.35 20.04 26.03
CA ASP A 454 -12.40 19.05 25.84
C ASP A 454 -13.63 19.47 26.67
N SER A 455 -14.69 19.88 25.97
CA SER A 455 -15.91 20.46 26.54
C SER A 455 -16.74 19.48 27.38
N ASP A 456 -16.36 18.21 27.46
CA ASP A 456 -17.08 17.19 28.21
C ASP A 456 -16.73 17.29 29.71
N SER A 457 -17.34 18.31 30.33
CA SER A 457 -17.06 18.86 31.65
C SER A 457 -17.29 17.92 32.83
N LYS A 458 -17.63 16.65 32.59
CA LYS A 458 -17.90 15.64 33.62
C LYS A 458 -16.69 14.77 33.96
N LEU A 459 -15.57 14.97 33.27
CA LEU A 459 -14.49 13.97 33.22
C LEU A 459 -13.25 14.50 33.95
N SER A 460 -12.79 13.77 34.97
CA SER A 460 -11.67 14.22 35.79
C SER A 460 -10.34 14.06 35.05
N THR A 461 -9.64 15.14 34.80
CA THR A 461 -8.23 15.12 34.39
C THR A 461 -7.34 15.20 35.62
N LYS A 462 -6.52 14.19 35.85
CA LYS A 462 -5.45 14.29 36.86
C LYS A 462 -4.22 14.91 36.20
N VAL A 463 -4.15 16.24 36.23
CA VAL A 463 -2.96 17.00 35.84
C VAL A 463 -2.15 17.29 37.11
N PRO A 464 -0.83 17.02 37.13
CA PRO A 464 0.02 17.37 38.27
C PRO A 464 -0.05 18.87 38.61
N SER A 465 0.01 19.20 39.90
CA SER A 465 -0.12 20.59 40.38
C SER A 465 1.00 21.54 39.96
N ASN A 466 2.08 21.02 39.38
CA ASN A 466 3.24 21.79 38.91
C ASN A 466 3.18 22.15 37.40
N VAL A 467 2.08 21.86 36.71
CA VAL A 467 1.91 22.21 35.29
C VAL A 467 1.30 23.61 35.19
N ALA A 468 1.99 24.53 34.52
CA ALA A 468 1.42 25.85 34.21
C ALA A 468 0.25 25.68 33.23
N SER A 469 -0.97 26.01 33.67
CA SER A 469 -2.11 26.13 32.76
C SER A 469 -1.92 27.40 31.92
N PHE A 470 -1.78 27.23 30.61
CA PHE A 470 -1.72 28.37 29.69
C PHE A 470 -3.14 28.78 29.31
N ALA A 471 -3.43 30.08 29.39
CA ALA A 471 -4.66 30.64 28.86
C ALA A 471 -4.67 30.49 27.32
N ILE A 472 -5.79 30.01 26.78
CA ILE A 472 -5.95 29.74 25.36
C ILE A 472 -6.05 31.07 24.59
N PRO A 473 -5.26 31.29 23.52
CA PRO A 473 -5.46 32.43 22.64
C PRO A 473 -6.82 32.35 21.92
N THR A 474 -7.50 33.48 21.79
CA THR A 474 -8.84 33.59 21.20
C THR A 474 -8.88 33.00 19.78
N ILE A 475 -9.83 32.09 19.54
CA ILE A 475 -10.13 31.58 18.20
C ILE A 475 -10.75 32.71 17.37
N GLN A 476 -10.20 32.99 16.18
CA GLN A 476 -10.83 33.88 15.20
C GLN A 476 -11.37 33.06 14.03
N ASP A 477 -12.66 33.18 13.77
CA ASP A 477 -13.27 32.66 12.55
C ASP A 477 -12.94 33.61 11.38
N LEU A 478 -12.29 33.08 10.35
CA LEU A 478 -12.02 33.78 9.11
C LEU A 478 -12.92 33.26 7.99
N GLU A 479 -13.32 34.18 7.13
CA GLU A 479 -14.23 33.91 6.01
C GLU A 479 -13.58 34.35 4.68
N PHE A 480 -13.49 33.41 3.74
CA PHE A 480 -12.95 33.63 2.40
C PHE A 480 -14.02 33.36 1.36
N ASN A 481 -14.44 34.43 0.68
CA ASN A 481 -15.27 34.31 -0.49
C ASN A 481 -14.37 34.09 -1.71
N PHE A 482 -14.73 33.13 -2.55
CA PHE A 482 -14.01 32.84 -3.77
C PHE A 482 -14.94 32.78 -4.97
N THR A 483 -14.37 33.07 -6.13
CA THR A 483 -15.00 32.87 -7.45
C THR A 483 -13.98 32.12 -8.29
N THR A 484 -14.36 31.02 -8.93
CA THR A 484 -13.44 30.27 -9.81
C THR A 484 -14.00 30.14 -11.22
N ASN A 485 -13.09 29.98 -12.17
CA ASN A 485 -13.39 29.46 -13.51
C ASN A 485 -12.90 28.00 -13.58
N GLY A 486 -13.42 27.14 -12.71
CA GLY A 486 -13.11 25.70 -12.72
C GLY A 486 -13.19 25.02 -11.35
N ASN A 487 -12.77 23.77 -11.30
CA ASN A 487 -12.92 22.89 -10.13
C ASN A 487 -11.85 23.06 -9.06
N VAL A 488 -10.95 24.04 -9.20
CA VAL A 488 -9.82 24.20 -8.29
C VAL A 488 -9.86 25.59 -7.65
N VAL A 489 -9.83 25.64 -6.31
CA VAL A 489 -9.61 26.86 -5.55
C VAL A 489 -8.24 26.79 -4.89
N THR A 490 -7.40 27.80 -5.10
CA THR A 490 -6.13 27.94 -4.39
C THR A 490 -6.22 29.13 -3.45
N VAL A 491 -5.96 28.89 -2.16
CA VAL A 491 -5.79 29.94 -1.14
C VAL A 491 -4.29 30.07 -0.86
N THR A 492 -3.74 31.25 -1.05
CA THR A 492 -2.32 31.52 -0.80
C THR A 492 -2.08 31.94 0.65
N GLU A 493 -0.86 31.71 1.13
CA GLU A 493 -0.36 32.21 2.40
C GLU A 493 -0.60 33.72 2.57
N SER A 494 -0.35 34.52 1.53
CA SER A 494 -0.59 35.96 1.55
C SER A 494 -2.06 36.33 1.77
N GLN A 495 -3.00 35.56 1.20
CA GLN A 495 -4.44 35.78 1.41
C GLN A 495 -4.83 35.47 2.86
N ILE A 496 -4.30 34.38 3.43
CA ILE A 496 -4.53 34.01 4.83
C ILE A 496 -4.01 35.09 5.78
N LEU A 497 -2.77 35.54 5.58
CA LEU A 497 -2.12 36.55 6.42
C LEU A 497 -2.81 37.91 6.35
N SER A 498 -3.31 38.30 5.17
CA SER A 498 -4.03 39.58 5.00
C SER A 498 -5.30 39.71 5.84
N LYS A 499 -5.94 38.58 6.18
CA LYS A 499 -7.15 38.56 7.01
C LYS A 499 -6.88 38.55 8.52
N LEU A 500 -5.66 38.18 8.91
CA LEU A 500 -5.26 38.09 10.31
C LEU A 500 -4.59 39.37 10.82
N SER A 501 -4.33 40.36 9.95
CA SER A 501 -3.55 41.56 10.29
C SER A 501 -2.17 41.24 10.87
N LEU A 502 -1.51 40.18 10.36
CA LEU A 502 -0.21 39.69 10.83
C LEU A 502 0.89 39.99 9.81
N ASP A 503 2.12 40.23 10.29
CA ASP A 503 3.32 40.49 9.48
C ASP A 503 3.83 39.18 8.83
N SER A 504 3.88 39.11 7.50
CA SER A 504 4.29 37.91 6.76
C SER A 504 5.69 37.38 7.04
N SER A 505 6.56 38.14 7.71
CA SER A 505 7.96 37.73 7.98
C SER A 505 8.13 36.77 9.15
N LEU A 506 7.06 36.47 9.93
CA LEU A 506 7.15 35.79 11.23
C LEU A 506 6.34 34.48 11.35
N PHE A 507 5.94 33.82 10.26
CA PHE A 507 4.97 32.73 10.30
C PHE A 507 5.36 31.50 9.45
N SER A 508 5.00 30.32 9.94
CA SER A 508 4.92 29.08 9.14
C SER A 508 3.53 28.45 9.32
N LEU A 509 2.88 28.11 8.21
CA LEU A 509 1.51 27.58 8.22
C LEU A 509 1.50 26.05 8.42
N LEU A 510 0.84 25.56 9.48
CA LEU A 510 0.61 24.12 9.71
C LEU A 510 -0.90 23.87 9.77
N VAL A 511 -1.44 23.21 8.75
CA VAL A 511 -2.89 23.05 8.55
C VAL A 511 -3.32 21.63 8.88
N GLY A 512 -4.22 21.47 9.86
CA GLY A 512 -4.98 20.25 10.09
C GLY A 512 -6.40 20.39 9.55
N PHE A 513 -7.08 19.29 9.23
CA PHE A 513 -8.44 19.33 8.68
C PHE A 513 -9.44 18.50 9.48
N SER A 514 -10.64 19.05 9.66
CA SER A 514 -11.88 18.31 9.91
C SER A 514 -12.97 18.89 8.99
N GLY A 515 -13.67 18.04 8.22
CA GLY A 515 -14.66 18.48 7.25
C GLY A 515 -15.70 17.41 6.93
N VAL A 516 -16.97 17.84 6.91
CA VAL A 516 -18.18 17.06 6.64
C VAL A 516 -18.73 17.48 5.28
N GLY A 517 -18.97 16.53 4.38
CA GLY A 517 -19.85 16.68 3.21
C GLY A 517 -19.18 17.13 1.90
N GLY A 518 -18.97 16.16 0.99
CA GLY A 518 -18.50 16.35 -0.39
C GLY A 518 -17.11 15.75 -0.65
N LYS A 519 -16.90 15.09 -1.81
CA LYS A 519 -15.56 14.69 -2.28
C LYS A 519 -14.80 15.95 -2.68
N VAL A 520 -13.95 16.43 -1.78
CA VAL A 520 -13.01 17.52 -2.02
C VAL A 520 -11.61 16.95 -1.85
N ASP A 521 -10.83 16.93 -2.93
CA ASP A 521 -9.42 16.54 -2.87
C ASP A 521 -8.60 17.76 -2.46
N THR A 522 -7.87 17.67 -1.36
CA THR A 522 -7.03 18.76 -0.86
C THR A 522 -5.56 18.44 -1.08
N SER A 523 -4.80 19.40 -1.63
CA SER A 523 -3.33 19.33 -1.67
C SER A 523 -2.71 20.55 -1.00
N PHE A 524 -1.54 20.34 -0.39
CA PHE A 524 -0.83 21.35 0.38
C PHE A 524 0.61 21.44 -0.11
N ASP A 525 1.07 22.67 -0.32
CA ASP A 525 2.49 23.00 -0.24
C ASP A 525 2.71 24.06 0.86
N ARG A 526 3.96 24.41 1.16
CA ARG A 526 4.28 25.36 2.24
C ARG A 526 3.62 26.74 2.08
N LYS A 527 3.10 27.09 0.90
CA LYS A 527 2.63 28.45 0.55
C LYS A 527 1.19 28.48 0.05
N THR A 528 0.60 27.35 -0.29
CA THR A 528 -0.71 27.26 -0.93
C THR A 528 -1.51 26.09 -0.40
N MET A 529 -2.83 26.33 -0.29
CA MET A 529 -3.83 25.32 -0.03
C MET A 529 -4.71 25.20 -1.26
N THR A 530 -4.75 24.01 -1.86
CA THR A 530 -5.52 23.78 -3.08
C THR A 530 -6.67 22.82 -2.80
N PHE A 531 -7.86 23.22 -3.19
CA PHE A 531 -9.10 22.45 -3.09
C PHE A 531 -9.57 22.08 -4.49
N SER A 532 -9.74 20.79 -4.75
CA SER A 532 -10.30 20.30 -6.00
C SER A 532 -11.69 19.70 -5.74
N PHE A 533 -12.67 20.18 -6.49
CA PHE A 533 -14.07 19.80 -6.37
C PHE A 533 -14.47 18.85 -7.49
N SER A 534 -15.38 17.92 -7.18
CA SER A 534 -15.90 16.97 -8.16
C SER A 534 -16.92 17.58 -9.15
N ASN A 535 -17.39 18.82 -8.91
CA ASN A 535 -18.35 19.54 -9.76
C ASN A 535 -17.93 21.01 -9.91
N ASP A 536 -18.33 21.61 -11.05
CA ASP A 536 -18.12 23.04 -11.37
C ASP A 536 -18.80 23.96 -10.34
N LEU A 537 -18.04 24.37 -9.34
CA LEU A 537 -18.41 25.40 -8.36
C LEU A 537 -18.04 26.76 -8.92
N LYS A 538 -19.02 27.65 -9.13
CA LYS A 538 -18.76 29.02 -9.61
C LYS A 538 -18.32 29.97 -8.49
N SER A 539 -18.87 29.79 -7.29
CA SER A 539 -18.58 30.61 -6.13
C SER A 539 -18.90 29.86 -4.83
N GLY A 540 -18.24 30.25 -3.75
CA GLY A 540 -18.54 29.73 -2.42
C GLY A 540 -17.84 30.52 -1.33
N THR A 541 -18.09 30.10 -0.10
CA THR A 541 -17.47 30.67 1.10
C THR A 541 -16.78 29.57 1.87
N PHE A 542 -15.49 29.73 2.14
CA PHE A 542 -14.79 28.92 3.13
C PHE A 542 -14.84 29.64 4.47
N LYS A 543 -15.43 28.99 5.46
CA LYS A 543 -15.28 29.41 6.86
C LYS A 543 -14.23 28.55 7.52
N TYR A 544 -13.25 29.16 8.17
CA TYR A 544 -12.32 28.43 8.99
C TYR A 544 -11.88 29.16 10.25
N SER A 545 -11.63 28.39 11.30
CA SER A 545 -11.22 28.93 12.60
C SER A 545 -9.70 28.88 12.73
N VAL A 546 -9.07 30.04 12.94
CA VAL A 546 -7.65 30.18 13.25
C VAL A 546 -7.44 30.20 14.75
N GLN A 547 -6.60 29.30 15.24
CA GLN A 547 -6.04 29.39 16.58
C GLN A 547 -4.61 29.92 16.46
N SER A 548 -4.33 31.10 17.01
CA SER A 548 -2.97 31.59 17.14
C SER A 548 -2.27 30.83 18.26
N VAL A 549 -1.05 30.36 18.01
CA VAL A 549 -0.17 29.83 19.06
C VAL A 549 0.97 30.83 19.21
N LEU A 550 0.93 31.63 20.28
CA LEU A 550 2.06 32.48 20.64
C LEU A 550 3.13 31.61 21.31
N GLU A 551 4.31 31.50 20.71
CA GLU A 551 5.50 30.95 21.35
C GLU A 551 6.13 32.04 22.24
N SER A 552 6.39 31.73 23.51
CA SER A 552 6.95 32.71 24.45
C SER A 552 8.48 32.84 24.38
N SER A 553 9.16 32.25 23.39
CA SER A 553 10.62 32.33 23.31
C SER A 553 11.26 32.38 21.91
N ALA A 554 10.48 32.43 20.83
CA ALA A 554 10.97 32.80 19.49
C ALA A 554 9.84 33.47 18.70
N GLN A 555 10.17 34.46 17.87
CA GLN A 555 9.22 35.29 17.10
C GLN A 555 8.57 34.53 15.93
N THR A 556 8.08 33.32 16.15
CA THR A 556 7.35 32.52 15.17
C THR A 556 6.02 32.08 15.76
N ALA A 557 4.92 32.49 15.14
CA ALA A 557 3.60 32.02 15.51
C ALA A 557 3.10 31.00 14.48
N ASN A 558 2.59 29.89 14.99
CA ASN A 558 1.99 28.84 14.16
C ASN A 558 0.46 29.07 14.09
N ILE A 559 -0.08 29.14 12.88
CA ILE A 559 -1.51 29.30 12.61
C ILE A 559 -2.11 27.92 12.35
N ARG A 560 -3.07 27.52 13.18
CA ARG A 560 -3.82 26.26 13.02
C ARG A 560 -5.23 26.52 12.51
N VAL A 561 -5.67 25.73 11.54
CA VAL A 561 -7.02 25.75 10.97
C VAL A 561 -7.82 24.59 11.57
N ASN A 562 -8.94 24.85 12.27
CA ASN A 562 -9.63 23.81 13.06
C ASN A 562 -10.88 23.21 12.37
N ARG A 563 -11.50 23.92 11.43
CA ARG A 563 -12.76 23.50 10.80
C ARG A 563 -12.91 24.16 9.44
N ILE A 564 -13.40 23.44 8.42
CA ILE A 564 -13.90 24.05 7.19
C ILE A 564 -15.38 23.75 7.02
N ALA A 565 -16.19 24.81 6.89
CA ALA A 565 -17.59 24.70 6.49
C ALA A 565 -17.78 25.36 5.12
N ILE A 566 -18.36 24.63 4.17
CA ILE A 566 -18.69 25.11 2.83
C ILE A 566 -20.22 25.14 2.72
N PRO A 567 -20.86 26.31 2.82
CA PRO A 567 -22.26 26.44 2.46
C PRO A 567 -22.37 26.37 0.92
N ILE A 568 -22.92 25.28 0.40
CA ILE A 568 -23.22 25.17 -1.03
C ILE A 568 -24.48 26.01 -1.31
N VAL A 569 -24.31 27.18 -1.92
CA VAL A 569 -25.41 27.94 -2.50
C VAL A 569 -25.57 27.48 -3.96
N ALA A 570 -26.41 26.48 -4.19
CA ALA A 570 -26.79 26.12 -5.55
C ALA A 570 -27.78 27.18 -6.07
N GLU A 571 -27.40 27.96 -7.08
CA GLU A 571 -28.37 28.77 -7.83
C GLU A 571 -29.39 27.83 -8.48
N SER A 572 -30.62 27.83 -7.99
CA SER A 572 -31.73 27.14 -8.64
C SER A 572 -32.11 27.90 -9.90
N SER A 573 -31.80 27.37 -11.09
CA SER A 573 -32.68 27.52 -12.25
C SER A 573 -32.29 26.62 -13.42
N LYS A 574 -33.10 25.57 -13.62
CA LYS A 574 -33.74 25.25 -14.92
C LYS A 574 -34.80 24.16 -14.68
N PRO A 575 -35.98 24.23 -15.34
CA PRO A 575 -37.04 23.25 -15.12
C PRO A 575 -36.59 21.89 -15.67
N LYS A 576 -36.81 20.82 -14.89
CA LYS A 576 -36.62 19.45 -15.36
C LYS A 576 -37.49 19.20 -16.60
N PRO A 577 -36.95 18.58 -17.68
CA PRO A 577 -37.79 18.13 -18.78
C PRO A 577 -38.68 16.97 -18.31
N LYS A 578 -39.96 17.00 -18.73
CA LYS A 578 -40.92 15.92 -18.49
C LYS A 578 -40.39 14.60 -19.08
N PRO A 579 -40.62 13.45 -18.43
CA PRO A 579 -40.24 12.16 -18.99
C PRO A 579 -41.19 11.82 -20.16
N SER A 580 -40.64 11.64 -21.36
CA SER A 580 -41.37 11.05 -22.47
C SER A 580 -41.37 9.53 -22.33
N SER A 581 -42.56 8.98 -22.09
CA SER A 581 -42.87 7.58 -22.26
C SER A 581 -42.84 7.21 -23.75
N SER A 582 -41.88 6.39 -24.19
CA SER A 582 -42.06 5.38 -25.25
C SER A 582 -40.74 4.68 -25.59
N TYR A 583 -40.66 3.40 -25.25
CA TYR A 583 -40.34 2.26 -26.13
C TYR A 583 -39.70 1.11 -25.34
N ILE A 584 -40.56 0.12 -25.10
CA ILE A 584 -40.24 -1.26 -24.78
C ILE A 584 -39.91 -1.99 -26.10
N ASN A 585 -39.04 -3.00 -26.01
CA ASN A 585 -38.66 -4.04 -27.00
C ASN A 585 -37.47 -3.77 -27.95
N LYS A 586 -36.26 -4.12 -27.50
CA LYS A 586 -35.45 -5.19 -28.13
C LYS A 586 -34.20 -5.50 -27.29
N ALA A 587 -34.26 -6.59 -26.54
CA ALA A 587 -33.09 -7.29 -26.06
C ALA A 587 -33.19 -8.72 -26.58
N VAL A 588 -32.35 -9.10 -27.54
CA VAL A 588 -31.78 -10.44 -27.79
C VAL A 588 -30.69 -10.26 -28.87
N SER A 589 -29.56 -10.95 -28.67
CA SER A 589 -28.40 -11.16 -29.54
C SER A 589 -27.43 -10.00 -29.76
N ASP A 590 -26.31 -10.03 -29.04
CA ASP A 590 -25.00 -10.17 -29.69
C ASP A 590 -23.94 -10.60 -28.67
N GLY A 591 -23.84 -11.92 -28.54
CA GLY A 591 -22.68 -12.62 -28.00
C GLY A 591 -22.38 -13.78 -28.94
N SER A 592 -21.10 -13.99 -29.25
CA SER A 592 -20.51 -15.09 -30.02
C SER A 592 -20.48 -14.98 -31.57
N THR A 593 -19.47 -14.25 -32.08
CA THR A 593 -19.06 -14.37 -33.51
C THR A 593 -17.59 -14.73 -33.70
N ILE A 594 -16.83 -15.00 -32.63
CA ILE A 594 -15.39 -15.29 -32.73
C ILE A 594 -15.06 -16.80 -32.59
N CYS A 595 -15.95 -17.64 -32.05
CA CYS A 595 -15.69 -19.08 -31.92
C CYS A 595 -16.03 -19.94 -33.15
N PHE A 596 -16.74 -19.43 -34.16
CA PHE A 596 -17.17 -20.25 -35.31
C PHE A 596 -16.10 -20.38 -36.42
N ALA A 597 -15.14 -19.46 -36.50
CA ALA A 597 -14.12 -19.50 -37.56
C ALA A 597 -13.08 -20.63 -37.35
N HIS A 598 -12.77 -20.97 -36.09
CA HIS A 598 -11.79 -22.03 -35.79
C HIS A 598 -12.35 -23.44 -36.02
N GLN A 599 -13.63 -23.68 -35.71
CA GLN A 599 -14.23 -25.01 -35.93
C GLN A 599 -14.47 -25.32 -37.41
N LEU A 600 -14.74 -24.32 -38.25
CA LEU A 600 -14.92 -24.51 -39.68
C LEU A 600 -13.61 -24.89 -40.39
N ILE A 601 -12.48 -24.34 -39.96
CA ILE A 601 -11.15 -24.64 -40.52
C ILE A 601 -10.71 -26.07 -40.20
N VAL A 602 -10.99 -26.56 -38.98
CA VAL A 602 -10.68 -27.94 -38.59
C VAL A 602 -11.55 -28.94 -39.35
N ILE A 603 -12.85 -28.65 -39.56
CA ILE A 603 -13.74 -29.52 -40.33
C ILE A 603 -13.34 -29.61 -41.81
N VAL A 604 -12.91 -28.50 -42.42
CA VAL A 604 -12.44 -28.49 -43.82
C VAL A 604 -11.12 -29.25 -43.98
N LEU A 605 -10.20 -29.15 -43.01
CA LEU A 605 -8.94 -29.89 -43.03
C LEU A 605 -9.13 -31.40 -42.78
N SER A 606 -10.06 -31.78 -41.90
CA SER A 606 -10.40 -33.19 -41.68
C SER A 606 -11.10 -33.83 -42.88
N PHE A 607 -11.93 -33.08 -43.62
CA PHE A 607 -12.54 -33.56 -44.86
C PHE A 607 -11.53 -33.70 -46.01
N MET A 608 -10.52 -32.84 -46.08
CA MET A 608 -9.48 -32.94 -47.11
C MET A 608 -8.48 -34.06 -46.85
N LEU A 609 -8.21 -34.42 -45.59
CA LEU A 609 -7.33 -35.56 -45.27
C LEU A 609 -7.97 -36.92 -45.62
N VAL A 610 -9.30 -37.03 -45.52
CA VAL A 610 -10.07 -38.23 -45.90
C VAL A 610 -10.19 -38.40 -47.41
N LEU A 611 -9.96 -37.33 -48.20
CA LEU A 611 -9.94 -37.38 -49.67
C LEU A 611 -8.55 -37.61 -50.26
N LEU A 612 -7.51 -37.70 -49.41
CA LEU A 612 -6.11 -37.89 -49.79
C LEU A 612 -5.55 -39.28 -49.40
N PHE A 613 -6.35 -40.13 -48.75
CA PHE A 613 -6.18 -41.58 -48.63
C PHE A 613 -7.31 -42.28 -49.39
#